data_AF-A0A7X8AA19-F1
#
_entry.id   AF-A0A7X8AA19-F1
#
_cell.length_a   1.000
_cell.length_b   1.000
_cell.length_c   1.000
_cell.angle_alpha   90.00
_cell.angle_beta   90.00
_cell.angle_gamma   90.00
#
_symmetry.space_group_name_H-M   'P 1'
#
loop_
_entity.id
_entity.type
_entity.pdbx_description
1 polymer ?
#
loop_
_entity_poly.entity_id
_entity_poly.type
_entity_poly.pdbx_seq_one_letter_code
_entity_poly.pdbx_strand_id
1 'polypeptide(L)'
;MGKKTDSGSLPAKQRRTKKQRLCIACRKCCQELGVFTLNAFYEDPPEDVIHFYQTRGCSITPHESGLLYLSIKMPCPHLTDDGCAIYEDRPQICRKYSGLEEFGDACLWAGLKKQEQ
;
A
#
# COMPACT_ATOMS: atom_id res chain seq x y z
N MET A 1 -38.21 28.90 -25.13
CA MET A 1 -38.06 27.88 -24.06
C MET A 1 -36.88 26.98 -24.42
N GLY A 2 -35.68 27.35 -23.97
CA GLY A 2 -34.45 26.59 -24.23
C GLY A 2 -34.37 25.35 -23.33
N LYS A 3 -34.15 24.18 -23.93
CA LYS A 3 -33.97 22.90 -23.24
C LYS A 3 -32.78 23.01 -22.29
N LYS A 4 -33.02 22.82 -20.99
CA LYS A 4 -31.96 22.62 -19.98
C LYS A 4 -31.23 21.32 -20.35
N THR A 5 -29.96 21.44 -20.70
CA THR A 5 -29.07 20.29 -20.84
C THR A 5 -28.82 19.71 -19.46
N ASP A 6 -29.30 18.49 -19.28
CA ASP A 6 -29.08 17.66 -18.10
C ASP A 6 -27.58 17.43 -17.92
N SER A 7 -26.97 18.06 -16.92
CA SER A 7 -25.58 17.84 -16.54
C SER A 7 -25.50 16.52 -15.79
N GLY A 8 -25.66 15.41 -16.53
CA GLY A 8 -25.54 14.06 -16.01
C GLY A 8 -24.15 13.85 -15.41
N SER A 9 -24.07 13.85 -14.07
CA SER A 9 -22.87 13.45 -13.36
C SER A 9 -22.57 11.99 -13.65
N LEU A 10 -21.43 11.72 -14.28
CA LEU A 10 -20.95 10.37 -14.54
C LEU A 10 -20.95 9.53 -13.24
N PRO A 11 -21.39 8.26 -13.26
CA PRO A 11 -21.43 7.39 -12.08
C PRO A 11 -20.07 7.31 -11.37
N ALA A 12 -20.05 7.17 -10.04
CA ALA A 12 -18.84 7.29 -9.20
C ALA A 12 -17.63 6.46 -9.68
N LYS A 13 -17.85 5.29 -10.30
CA LYS A 13 -16.82 4.45 -10.91
C LYS A 13 -16.01 5.17 -12.01
N GLN A 14 -16.53 6.22 -12.64
CA GLN A 14 -15.92 6.94 -13.76
C GLN A 14 -15.07 8.16 -13.34
N ARG A 15 -15.04 8.54 -12.05
CA ARG A 15 -14.25 9.69 -11.57
C ARG A 15 -13.08 9.30 -10.64
N ARG A 16 -12.37 8.22 -10.97
CA ARG A 16 -11.15 7.86 -10.22
C ARG A 16 -10.04 8.88 -10.48
N THR A 17 -9.40 9.39 -9.42
CA THR A 17 -8.21 10.23 -9.54
C THR A 17 -7.05 9.45 -10.13
N LYS A 18 -6.02 10.15 -10.63
CA LYS A 18 -4.79 9.51 -11.11
C LYS A 18 -4.16 8.61 -10.03
N LYS A 19 -4.06 9.10 -8.79
CA LYS A 19 -3.58 8.33 -7.63
C LYS A 19 -4.38 7.05 -7.41
N GLN A 20 -5.71 7.14 -7.53
CA GLN A 20 -6.58 5.98 -7.38
C GLN A 20 -6.39 4.95 -8.49
N ARG A 21 -6.28 5.38 -9.76
CA ARG A 21 -6.01 4.49 -10.89
C ARG A 21 -4.67 3.76 -10.74
N LEU A 22 -3.62 4.47 -10.30
CA LEU A 22 -2.31 3.88 -10.06
C LEU A 22 -2.33 2.85 -8.92
N CYS A 23 -3.08 3.11 -7.84
CA CYS A 23 -3.25 2.15 -6.74
C CYS A 23 -3.89 0.84 -7.23
N ILE A 24 -4.97 0.94 -8.01
CA ILE A 24 -5.70 -0.22 -8.57
C ILE A 24 -4.84 -1.01 -9.56
N ALA A 25 -4.01 -0.35 -10.36
CA ALA A 25 -3.09 -1.04 -11.27
C ALA A 25 -1.95 -1.73 -10.52
N CYS A 26 -1.34 -1.02 -9.56
CA CYS A 26 -0.18 -1.44 -8.78
C CYS A 26 -0.48 -2.65 -7.89
N ARG A 27 -1.49 -2.55 -7.01
CA ARG A 27 -1.91 -3.59 -6.06
C ARG A 27 -0.84 -4.04 -5.05
N LYS A 28 0.35 -3.42 -5.03
CA LYS A 28 1.49 -3.87 -4.22
C LYS A 28 1.18 -3.96 -2.73
N CYS A 29 0.59 -2.91 -2.14
CA CYS A 29 0.17 -2.93 -0.72
C CYS A 29 -1.02 -3.87 -0.43
N CYS A 30 -1.69 -4.40 -1.45
CA CYS A 30 -2.69 -5.45 -1.29
C CYS A 30 -2.09 -6.86 -1.39
N GLN A 31 -0.84 -6.99 -1.84
CA GLN A 31 -0.15 -8.29 -1.99
C GLN A 31 0.71 -8.63 -0.76
N GLU A 32 1.15 -7.61 -0.03
CA GLU A 32 2.07 -7.74 1.09
C GLU A 32 1.56 -6.93 2.28
N LEU A 33 1.69 -7.51 3.47
CA LEU A 33 1.42 -6.85 4.74
C LEU A 33 2.75 -6.32 5.29
N GLY A 34 2.82 -4.98 5.40
CA GLY A 34 3.91 -4.29 6.08
C GLY A 34 3.59 -4.10 7.55
N VAL A 35 4.50 -4.50 8.45
CA VAL A 35 4.39 -4.25 9.89
C VAL A 35 5.71 -3.70 10.42
N PHE A 36 5.61 -2.82 11.42
CA PHE A 36 6.77 -2.29 12.11
C PHE A 36 6.94 -2.99 13.46
N THR A 37 8.19 -3.31 13.80
CA THR A 37 8.57 -3.76 15.15
C THR A 37 9.85 -3.05 15.59
N LEU A 38 10.14 -3.05 16.89
CA LEU A 38 11.36 -2.46 17.44
C LEU A 38 12.19 -3.57 18.07
N ASN A 39 13.50 -3.56 17.86
CA ASN A 39 14.41 -4.48 18.53
C ASN A 39 14.30 -4.38 20.06
N ALA A 40 13.99 -3.19 20.58
CA ALA A 40 13.80 -2.94 22.01
C ALA A 40 12.58 -3.68 22.62
N PHE A 41 11.73 -4.33 21.82
CA PHE A 41 10.66 -5.19 22.32
C PHE A 41 11.13 -6.61 22.69
N TYR A 42 12.38 -6.95 22.39
CA TYR A 42 12.94 -8.28 22.63
C TYR A 42 14.12 -8.18 23.59
N GLU A 43 14.33 -9.24 24.36
CA GLU A 43 15.49 -9.38 25.25
C GLU A 43 16.72 -9.93 24.49
N ASP A 44 16.48 -10.54 23.32
CA ASP A 44 17.51 -11.14 22.46
C ASP A 44 18.27 -10.10 21.62
N PRO A 45 19.49 -10.42 21.16
CA PRO A 45 20.24 -9.58 20.23
C PRO A 45 19.46 -9.28 18.92
N PRO A 46 19.62 -8.08 18.32
CA PRO A 46 18.94 -7.70 17.08
C PRO A 46 19.07 -8.72 15.94
N GLU A 47 20.22 -9.35 15.79
CA GLU A 47 20.51 -10.38 14.80
C GLU A 47 19.62 -11.62 14.94
N ASP A 48 19.32 -12.04 16.18
CA ASP A 48 18.47 -13.20 16.46
C ASP A 48 17.00 -12.87 16.19
N VAL A 49 16.56 -11.65 16.53
CA VAL A 49 15.22 -11.15 16.20
C VAL A 49 15.02 -11.08 14.68
N ILE A 50 16.00 -10.57 13.94
CA ILE A 50 15.99 -10.53 12.47
C ILE A 50 15.92 -11.96 11.92
N HIS A 51 16.76 -12.86 12.42
CA HIS A 51 16.80 -14.25 11.97
C HIS A 51 15.48 -14.99 12.22
N PHE A 52 14.84 -14.76 13.37
CA PHE A 52 13.53 -15.30 13.73
C PHE A 52 12.45 -14.94 12.69
N TYR A 53 12.44 -13.69 12.22
CA TYR A 53 11.47 -13.21 11.24
C TYR A 53 11.78 -13.70 9.82
N GLN A 54 13.05 -13.69 9.42
CA GLN A 54 13.49 -14.22 8.13
C GLN A 54 13.15 -15.71 7.99
N THR A 55 13.33 -16.49 9.06
CA THR A 55 12.98 -17.93 9.10
C THR A 55 11.48 -18.16 8.86
N ARG A 56 10.63 -17.19 9.17
CA ARG A 56 9.18 -17.21 8.90
C ARG A 56 8.79 -16.64 7.53
N GLY A 57 9.77 -16.37 6.67
CA GLY A 57 9.56 -15.85 5.32
C GLY A 57 9.26 -14.36 5.27
N CYS A 58 9.57 -13.60 6.32
CA CYS A 58 9.47 -12.14 6.29
C CYS A 58 10.70 -11.57 5.58
N SER A 59 10.48 -10.61 4.68
CA SER A 59 11.53 -9.69 4.25
C SER A 59 11.68 -8.60 5.31
N ILE A 60 12.92 -8.21 5.63
CA ILE A 60 13.20 -7.24 6.68
C ILE A 60 13.99 -6.08 6.12
N THR A 61 13.51 -4.86 6.37
CA THR A 61 14.21 -3.62 6.07
C THR A 61 14.50 -2.91 7.40
N PRO A 62 15.77 -2.85 7.84
CA PRO A 62 16.15 -2.07 9.01
C PRO A 62 15.99 -0.57 8.74
N HIS A 63 15.50 0.15 9.76
CA HIS A 63 15.43 1.60 9.83
C HIS A 63 16.28 2.11 11.00
N GLU A 64 16.32 3.43 11.16
CA GLU A 64 17.04 4.08 12.26
C GLU A 64 16.49 3.66 13.64
N SER A 65 17.32 3.79 14.68
CA SER A 65 16.93 3.54 16.08
C SER A 65 16.37 2.14 16.38
N GLY A 66 16.80 1.13 15.62
CA GLY A 66 16.39 -0.26 15.85
C GLY A 66 14.95 -0.57 15.43
N LEU A 67 14.32 0.31 14.65
CA LEU A 67 13.04 0.05 13.99
C LEU A 67 13.26 -0.92 12.83
N LEU A 68 12.43 -1.95 12.75
CA LEU A 68 12.42 -2.91 11.65
C LEU A 68 11.08 -2.81 10.92
N TYR A 69 11.12 -2.75 9.59
CA TYR A 69 9.97 -2.98 8.74
C TYR A 69 9.99 -4.43 8.25
N LEU A 70 8.92 -5.16 8.54
CA LEU A 70 8.72 -6.52 8.08
C LEU A 70 7.71 -6.49 6.92
N SER A 71 8.09 -7.03 5.77
CA SER A 71 7.14 -7.33 4.69
C SER A 71 6.83 -8.83 4.68
N ILE A 72 5.54 -9.14 4.77
CA ILE A 72 5.00 -10.50 4.78
C ILE A 72 4.17 -10.68 3.50
N LYS A 73 4.48 -11.70 2.72
CA LYS A 73 3.67 -12.09 1.55
C LYS A 73 2.32 -12.64 2.00
N MET A 74 1.36 -11.74 2.19
CA MET A 74 0.02 -12.04 2.67
C MET A 74 -0.98 -11.24 1.85
N PRO A 75 -1.45 -11.79 0.71
CA PRO A 75 -2.41 -11.10 -0.14
C PRO A 75 -3.72 -10.82 0.61
N CYS A 76 -4.24 -9.60 0.44
CA CYS A 76 -5.54 -9.20 0.97
C CYS A 76 -6.64 -10.11 0.42
N PRO A 77 -7.58 -10.60 1.24
CA PRO A 77 -8.66 -11.48 0.78
C PRO A 77 -9.62 -10.81 -0.21
N HIS A 78 -9.60 -9.48 -0.32
CA HIS A 78 -10.41 -8.73 -1.28
C HIS A 78 -9.66 -8.37 -2.57
N LEU A 79 -8.42 -8.85 -2.75
CA LEU A 79 -7.66 -8.65 -3.98
C LEU A 79 -8.18 -9.59 -5.08
N THR A 80 -8.49 -9.02 -6.24
CA THR A 80 -8.91 -9.72 -7.45
C THR A 80 -8.02 -9.32 -8.63
N ASP A 81 -8.25 -9.96 -9.78
CA ASP A 81 -7.54 -9.61 -11.02
C ASP A 81 -7.77 -8.16 -11.46
N ASP A 82 -8.94 -7.59 -11.12
CA ASP A 82 -9.33 -6.21 -11.40
C ASP A 82 -8.93 -5.20 -10.31
N GLY A 83 -8.30 -5.65 -9.22
CA GLY A 83 -7.87 -4.83 -8.10
C GLY A 83 -8.62 -5.13 -6.80
N CYS A 84 -8.89 -4.12 -5.97
CA CYS A 84 -9.54 -4.33 -4.68
C CYS A 84 -11.07 -4.35 -4.83
N ALA A 85 -11.72 -5.46 -4.48
CA ALA A 85 -13.17 -5.62 -4.56
C ALA A 85 -13.94 -4.62 -3.68
N ILE A 86 -13.34 -4.21 -2.56
CA ILE A 86 -13.91 -3.23 -1.62
C ILE A 86 -13.29 -1.84 -1.79
N TYR A 87 -12.84 -1.47 -2.99
CA TYR A 87 -12.03 -0.26 -3.17
C TYR A 87 -12.69 1.01 -2.58
N GLU A 88 -13.99 1.20 -2.80
CA GLU A 88 -14.72 2.37 -2.31
C GLU A 88 -14.97 2.33 -0.80
N ASP A 89 -14.99 1.12 -0.20
CA ASP A 89 -15.27 0.86 1.22
C ASP A 89 -14.00 0.48 2.01
N ARG A 90 -12.83 0.57 1.37
CA ARG A 90 -11.56 0.13 1.98
C ARG A 90 -11.29 0.84 3.31
N PRO A 91 -10.62 0.16 4.25
CA PRO A 91 -10.23 0.77 5.53
C PRO A 91 -9.47 2.09 5.32
N GLN A 92 -9.60 3.01 6.28
CA GLN A 92 -8.98 4.33 6.18
C GLN A 92 -7.45 4.25 5.99
N ILE A 93 -6.79 3.27 6.63
CA ILE A 93 -5.36 3.04 6.45
C ILE A 93 -5.02 2.71 4.99
N CYS A 94 -5.81 1.88 4.30
CA CYS A 94 -5.62 1.58 2.86
C CYS A 94 -5.85 2.79 1.94
N ARG A 95 -6.53 3.84 2.42
CA ARG A 95 -6.72 5.08 1.66
C ARG A 95 -5.50 6.00 1.77
N LYS A 96 -4.85 5.98 2.93
CA LYS A 96 -3.75 6.90 3.31
C LYS A 96 -2.36 6.30 3.05
N TYR A 97 -2.22 5.00 3.32
CA TYR A 97 -0.94 4.29 3.26
C TYR A 97 -0.31 4.40 1.88
N SER A 98 0.99 4.69 1.87
CA SER A 98 1.80 4.88 0.68
C SER A 98 3.02 3.96 0.78
N GLY A 99 3.00 2.85 0.05
CA GLY A 99 4.14 1.93 0.00
C GLY A 99 5.35 2.44 -0.79
N LEU A 100 5.52 3.76 -0.88
CA LEU A 100 6.61 4.40 -1.64
C LEU A 100 7.96 4.18 -1.00
N GLU A 101 8.02 4.27 0.32
CA GLU A 101 9.27 4.14 1.08
C GLU A 101 9.69 2.67 1.11
N GLU A 102 8.72 1.76 1.14
CA GLU A 102 8.95 0.35 1.36
C GLU A 102 9.06 -0.46 0.07
N PHE A 103 8.35 -0.05 -0.99
CA PHE A 103 8.36 -0.76 -2.27
C PHE A 103 9.03 0.02 -3.41
N GLY A 104 9.45 1.27 -3.19
CA GLY A 104 10.14 2.08 -4.19
C GLY A 104 9.38 2.16 -5.52
N ASP A 105 10.07 1.82 -6.62
CA ASP A 105 9.50 1.83 -7.97
C ASP A 105 8.38 0.81 -8.20
N ALA A 106 8.25 -0.22 -7.36
CA ALA A 106 7.11 -1.14 -7.43
C ALA A 106 5.80 -0.47 -6.95
N CYS A 107 5.88 0.62 -6.20
CA CYS A 107 4.74 1.47 -5.90
C CYS A 107 4.53 2.48 -7.03
N LEU A 108 3.50 2.29 -7.86
CA LEU A 108 3.23 3.17 -9.01
C LEU A 108 2.89 4.63 -8.65
N TRP A 109 2.71 4.96 -7.36
CA TRP A 109 2.68 6.35 -6.92
C TRP A 109 4.03 7.07 -7.09
N ALA A 110 5.13 6.35 -7.33
CA ALA A 110 6.46 6.95 -7.55
C ALA A 110 6.44 7.88 -8.78
N GLY A 111 5.63 7.55 -9.78
CA GLY A 111 5.40 8.38 -10.96
C GLY A 111 4.56 9.64 -10.71
N LEU A 112 3.95 9.82 -9.53
CA LEU A 112 3.31 11.08 -9.14
C LEU A 112 4.32 12.08 -8.60
N LYS A 113 5.24 11.64 -7.73
CA LYS A 113 6.27 12.51 -7.13
C LYS A 113 7.19 13.14 -8.19
N LYS A 114 7.48 12.42 -9.27
CA LYS A 114 8.34 12.90 -10.38
C LYS A 114 7.72 14.00 -11.25
N GLN A 115 6.44 14.34 -11.05
CA GLN A 115 5.73 15.36 -11.85
C GLN A 115 5.40 16.64 -11.05
N GLU A 116 5.70 16.64 -9.75
CA GLU A 116 5.54 17.78 -8.84
C GLU A 116 6.89 18.47 -8.55
N GLN A 117 7.95 18.03 -9.23
CA GLN A 117 9.31 18.59 -9.26
C GLN A 117 9.62 19.03 -10.69
#